data_AF-A0A1E3H4S3-F1
#
_entry.id   AF-A0A1E3H4S3-F1
#
_cell.length_a   1.000
_cell.length_b   1.000
_cell.length_c   1.000
_cell.angle_alpha   90.00
_cell.angle_beta   90.00
_cell.angle_gamma   90.00
#
_symmetry.space_group_name_H-M   'P 1'
#
loop_
_entity.id
_entity.type
_entity.pdbx_description
1 polymer ?
#
loop_
_entity_poly.entity_id
_entity_poly.type
_entity_poly.pdbx_seq_one_letter_code
_entity_poly.pdbx_strand_id
1 'polypeptide(L)' 'MQPHILIVEDDPVIRQLVEKFLGESGLKVSSAATPGPWTRCSRPARSTWWCST' A
#
# COMPACT_ATOMS: atom_id res chain seq x y z
N MET A 1 7.11 5.57 -16.47
CA MET A 1 6.30 5.62 -15.23
C MET A 1 6.89 4.61 -14.26
N GLN A 2 7.14 4.99 -13.01
CA GLN A 2 7.62 4.03 -12.00
C GLN A 2 6.41 3.44 -11.27
N PRO A 3 6.29 2.11 -11.15
CA PRO A 3 5.21 1.48 -10.40
C PRO A 3 5.30 1.83 -8.91
N HIS A 4 4.15 2.08 -8.28
CA HIS A 4 4.04 2.39 -6.85
C HIS A 4 3.33 1.23 -6.15
N ILE A 5 4.00 0.62 -5.17
CA ILE A 5 3.53 -0.55 -4.43
C ILE A 5 3.07 -0.15 -3.03
N LEU A 6 1.91 -0.65 -2.61
CA LEU A 6 1.40 -0.56 -1.24
C LEU A 6 1.54 -1.92 -0.56
N ILE A 7 2.23 -1.94 0.57
CA ILE A 7 2.36 -3.12 1.43
C ILE A 7 1.34 -3.00 2.56
N VAL A 8 0.48 -4.01 2.72
CA VAL A 8 -0.42 -4.14 3.86
C VAL A 8 0.00 -5.37 4.64
N GLU A 9 0.59 -5.16 5.81
CA GLU A 9 1.13 -6.21 6.67
C GLU A 9 1.01 -5.78 8.14
N ASP A 10 0.35 -6.58 8.97
CA ASP A 10 0.18 -6.38 10.40
C ASP A 10 1.43 -6.68 11.23
N ASP A 11 2.29 -7.59 10.77
CA ASP A 11 3.57 -7.88 11.40
C ASP A 11 4.62 -6.80 11.05
N PRO A 12 5.17 -6.09 12.05
CA PRO A 12 6.13 -5.01 11.81
C PRO A 12 7.49 -5.49 11.28
N VAL A 13 7.87 -6.73 11.58
CA VAL A 13 9.15 -7.33 11.13
C VAL A 13 9.05 -7.68 9.66
N ILE A 14 7.98 -8.35 9.25
CA ILE A 14 7.74 -8.70 7.85
C ILE A 14 7.56 -7.44 7.01
N ARG A 15 6.79 -6.46 7.48
CA ARG A 15 6.59 -5.20 6.78
C ARG A 15 7.90 -4.46 6.49
N GLN A 16 8.79 -4.36 7.48
CA GLN A 16 10.10 -3.73 7.28
C GLN A 16 11.00 -4.50 6.31
N LEU A 17 10.97 -5.83 6.36
CA LEU A 17 11.73 -6.67 5.43
C LEU A 17 11.30 -6.43 3.99
N VAL A 18 9.99 -6.43 3.74
CA VAL A 18 9.42 -6.23 2.39
C VAL A 18 9.65 -4.80 1.91
N GLU A 19 9.50 -3.80 2.78
CA GLU A 19 9.74 -2.39 2.44
C GLU A 19 11.19 -2.15 2.00
N LYS A 20 12.17 -2.74 2.72
CA LYS A 20 13.59 -2.66 2.34
C LYS A 20 13.87 -3.36 1.02
N PHE A 21 13.41 -4.60 0.87
CA PHE A 21 13.63 -5.39 -0.34
C PHE A 21 13.11 -4.68 -1.60
N LEU A 22 11.90 -4.13 -1.53
CA LEU A 22 11.30 -3.40 -2.66
C LEU A 22 11.93 -2.01 -2.86
N GLY A 23 12.30 -1.32 -1.78
CA GLY A 23 12.99 -0.04 -1.85
C GLY A 23 14.38 -0.14 -2.48
N GLU A 24 15.16 -1.17 -2.14
CA GLU A 24 16.47 -1.47 -2.74
C GLU A 24 16.36 -1.79 -4.24
N SER A 25 15.21 -2.30 -4.67
CA SER A 25 14.89 -2.55 -6.08
C SER A 25 14.59 -1.26 -6.88
N GLY A 26 14.66 -0.09 -6.25
CA GLY A 26 14.38 1.21 -6.87
C GLY A 26 12.88 1.48 -7.08
N LEU A 27 12.01 0.74 -6.39
CA LEU A 27 10.56 0.90 -6.49
C LEU A 27 10.07 1.96 -5.50
N LYS A 28 9.00 2.65 -5.87
CA LYS A 28 8.30 3.54 -4.94
C LYS A 28 7.39 2.70 -4.05
N VAL A 29 7.59 2.74 -2.73
CA VAL A 29 6.89 1.87 -1.77
C VAL A 29 6.17 2.70 -0.70
N SER A 30 5.03 2.20 -0.22
CA SER A 30 4.34 2.70 0.97
C SER A 30 3.85 1.51 1.80
N SER A 31 3.83 1.62 3.12
CA SER A 31 3.50 0.50 4.01
C SER A 31 2.40 0.87 5.03
N ALA A 32 1.55 -0.09 5.37
CA ALA A 32 0.45 0.06 6.33
C ALA A 32 0.34 -1.18 7.24
N ALA A 33 0.13 -0.96 8.55
CA ALA A 33 0.08 -1.99 9.61
C ALA A 33 -1.28 -2.67 9.78
N THR A 34 -2.29 -2.15 9.10
CA THR A 34 -3.67 -2.58 9.23
C THR A 34 -4.32 -2.18 7.93
N PRO A 35 -5.32 -2.93 7.45
CA PRO A 35 -6.32 -2.37 6.58
C PRO A 35 -7.13 -1.33 7.38
N GLY A 36 -6.52 -0.18 7.71
CA GLY A 36 -7.23 1.02 8.13
C GLY A 36 -8.06 1.58 6.97
N PRO A 37 -8.69 2.76 7.09
CA PRO A 37 -9.50 3.37 6.02
C PRO A 37 -8.69 3.82 4.78
N TRP A 38 -7.58 3.15 4.48
CA TRP A 38 -6.82 3.15 3.24
C TRP A 38 -7.63 2.65 2.01
N THR A 39 -8.97 2.67 2.09
CA THR A 39 -9.88 2.87 0.96
C THR A 39 -9.71 4.25 0.28
N ARG A 40 -8.60 4.96 0.50
CA ARG A 40 -8.18 6.03 -0.41
C ARG A 40 -7.75 5.40 -1.72
N CYS A 41 -8.76 5.11 -2.51
CA CYS A 41 -8.73 4.83 -3.93
C CYS A 41 -7.55 5.59 -4.55
N SER A 42 -6.64 4.87 -5.17
CA SER A 42 -5.88 5.41 -6.29
C SER A 42 -6.91 5.87 -7.31
N ARG A 43 -7.29 7.16 -7.20
CA ARG A 43 -8.30 7.86 -7.97
C ARG A 43 -8.51 7.23 -9.35
N PRO A 44 -9.63 6.54 -9.61
CA PRO A 44 -10.32 6.71 -10.86
C PRO A 44 -11.15 7.99 -10.73
N ALA A 45 -11.07 8.85 -11.74
CA ALA A 45 -11.98 9.97 -11.84
C ALA A 45 -13.43 9.46 -11.79
N ARG A 46 -14.23 10.01 -10.86
CA ARG A 46 -15.69 9.85 -10.72
C ARG A 46 -16.19 8.42 -10.40
N SER A 47 -17.26 8.41 -9.60
CA SER A 47 -18.11 7.25 -9.23
C SER A 47 -17.40 6.13 -8.45
N THR A 48 -17.30 6.28 -7.13
CA THR A 48 -18.17 5.59 -6.14
C THR A 48 -18.19 4.09 -6.32
N TRP A 49 -17.25 3.35 -5.75
CA TRP A 49 -17.49 2.08 -5.07
C TRP A 49 -16.27 1.82 -4.17
N TRP A 50 -16.51 1.40 -2.93
CA TRP A 50 -15.90 0.30 -2.19
C TRP A 50 -16.32 0.48 -0.72
N CYS A 51 -17.34 -0.29 -0.37
CA CYS A 51 -17.95 -0.37 0.95
C CYS A 51 -17.10 -1.24 1.87
N SER A 52 -17.06 -0.87 3.15
CA SER A 52 -17.04 -1.83 4.26
C SER A 52 -17.98 -1.28 5.33
N THR A 53 -18.89 -2.12 5.83
CA THR A 53 -19.69 -1.85 7.04
C THR A 53 -18.77 -1.67 8.24
#